data_AF-A0A6A4X3X4-F1
#
_entry.id   AF-A0A6A4X3X4-F1
#
_cell.length_a   1.000
_cell.length_b   1.000
_cell.length_c   1.000
_cell.angle_alpha   90.00
_cell.angle_beta   90.00
_cell.angle_gamma   90.00
#
_symmetry.space_group_name_H-M   'P 1'
#
loop_
_entity.id
_entity.type
_entity.pdbx_description
1 polymer ?
#
loop_
_entity_poly.entity_id
_entity_poly.type
_entity_poly.pdbx_seq_one_letter_code
_entity_poly.pdbx_strand_id
1 'polypeptide(L)'
;MNFEVRPPQPSCYLFALDVSRAAVESGYLRVFCDTLLDELDRLPGDSRTQIGFITFDDSVHFYDLSEGLTQPRMMVVGDVDDVFPPSPDGLLVNLNESRDLVQDLLTQLPEWFAGNHNTRSCLGAALQAAYKLVVGVKEE
;
A
#
# COMPACT_ATOMS: atom_id res chain seq x y z
N MET A 1 -2.04 -38.29 6.29
CA MET A 1 -1.23 -37.40 5.43
C MET A 1 -1.42 -36.00 5.97
N ASN A 2 -0.35 -35.34 6.42
CA ASN A 2 -0.40 -33.98 6.91
C ASN A 2 -0.07 -33.06 5.73
N PHE A 3 -1.03 -32.26 5.26
CA PHE A 3 -0.90 -31.44 4.05
C PHE A 3 -0.24 -30.07 4.30
N GLU A 4 0.25 -29.81 5.52
CA GLU A 4 0.75 -28.51 5.93
C GLU A 4 2.25 -28.58 6.21
N VAL A 5 3.03 -27.88 5.37
CA VAL A 5 4.48 -27.68 5.55
C VAL A 5 4.76 -26.45 6.43
N ARG A 6 3.76 -25.58 6.62
CA ARG A 6 3.77 -24.41 7.50
C ARG A 6 2.33 -24.02 7.88
N PRO A 7 2.13 -23.24 8.97
CA PRO A 7 0.81 -22.73 9.33
C PRO A 7 0.17 -21.91 8.18
N PRO A 8 -1.16 -21.89 8.08
CA PRO A 8 -1.86 -21.03 7.13
C PRO A 8 -1.48 -19.56 7.34
N GLN A 9 -0.90 -18.95 6.31
CA GLN A 9 -0.55 -17.53 6.34
C GLN A 9 -1.82 -16.66 6.36
N PRO A 10 -1.77 -15.50 7.03
CA PRO A 10 -2.86 -14.54 6.97
C PRO A 10 -3.05 -14.03 5.53
N SER A 11 -4.26 -13.54 5.23
CA SER A 11 -4.50 -12.77 4.01
C SER A 11 -3.64 -11.51 4.03
N CYS A 12 -2.95 -11.21 2.93
CA CYS A 12 -2.11 -10.02 2.80
C CYS A 12 -2.47 -9.31 1.49
N TYR A 13 -2.88 -8.05 1.60
CA TYR A 13 -3.25 -7.17 0.50
C TYR A 13 -2.26 -6.02 0.40
N LEU A 14 -1.54 -5.93 -0.71
CA LEU A 14 -0.66 -4.79 -1.00
C LEU A 14 -1.13 -4.13 -2.30
N PHE A 15 -1.57 -2.88 -2.21
CA PHE A 15 -2.04 -2.12 -3.36
C PHE A 15 -0.94 -1.19 -3.86
N ALA A 16 -0.45 -1.42 -5.09
CA ALA A 16 0.48 -0.53 -5.77
C ALA A 16 -0.28 0.31 -6.81
N LEU A 17 -0.35 1.63 -6.62
CA LEU A 17 -1.20 2.54 -7.38
C LEU A 17 -0.38 3.54 -8.19
N ASP A 18 -0.65 3.63 -9.49
CA ASP A 18 -0.02 4.64 -10.35
C ASP A 18 -0.62 6.02 -10.05
N VAL A 19 0.22 6.98 -9.64
CA VAL A 19 -0.21 8.37 -9.36
C VAL A 19 0.40 9.36 -10.33
N SER A 20 0.88 8.89 -11.49
CA SER A 20 1.25 9.73 -12.61
C SER A 20 0.04 10.55 -13.09
N ARG A 21 0.33 11.67 -13.75
CA ARG A 21 -0.65 12.59 -14.31
C ARG A 21 -1.73 11.88 -15.12
N ALA A 22 -1.33 10.96 -16.00
CA ALA A 22 -2.29 10.23 -16.86
C ALA A 22 -3.23 9.36 -16.03
N ALA A 23 -2.72 8.76 -14.97
CA ALA A 23 -3.50 7.93 -14.06
C ALA A 23 -4.47 8.81 -13.25
N VAL A 24 -4.01 9.89 -12.63
CA VAL A 24 -4.88 10.80 -11.87
C VAL A 24 -5.96 11.44 -12.76
N GLU A 25 -5.61 11.95 -13.95
CA GLU A 25 -6.56 12.59 -14.88
C GLU A 25 -7.65 11.61 -15.37
N SER A 26 -7.40 10.30 -15.37
CA SER A 26 -8.42 9.30 -15.70
C SER A 26 -9.52 9.17 -14.64
N GLY A 27 -9.29 9.67 -13.42
CA GLY A 27 -10.21 9.56 -12.29
C GLY A 27 -10.21 8.21 -11.57
N TYR A 28 -9.39 7.23 -12.02
CA TYR A 28 -9.41 5.88 -11.44
C TYR A 28 -9.02 5.88 -9.96
N LEU A 29 -8.07 6.72 -9.53
CA LEU A 29 -7.55 6.73 -8.16
C LEU A 29 -8.66 7.03 -7.16
N ARG A 30 -9.53 7.99 -7.50
CA ARG A 30 -10.72 8.32 -6.69
C ARG A 30 -11.70 7.16 -6.62
N VAL A 31 -12.04 6.58 -7.76
CA VAL A 31 -12.95 5.41 -7.82
C VAL A 31 -12.39 4.24 -7.02
N PHE A 32 -11.09 3.98 -7.12
CA PHE A 32 -10.41 2.94 -6.35
C PHE A 32 -10.52 3.19 -4.85
N CYS A 33 -10.20 4.40 -4.38
CA CYS A 33 -10.24 4.75 -2.97
C CYS A 33 -11.67 4.66 -2.41
N ASP A 34 -12.65 5.23 -3.10
CA ASP A 34 -14.07 5.20 -2.73
C ASP A 34 -14.59 3.75 -2.66
N THR A 35 -14.27 2.93 -3.67
CA THR A 35 -14.69 1.51 -3.70
C THR A 35 -14.02 0.70 -2.60
N LEU A 36 -12.72 0.90 -2.36
CA LEU A 36 -12.03 0.16 -1.33
C LEU A 36 -12.55 0.53 0.06
N LEU A 37 -12.85 1.81 0.32
CA LEU A 37 -13.48 2.27 1.56
C LEU A 37 -14.81 1.54 1.83
N ASP A 38 -15.67 1.42 0.83
CA ASP A 38 -16.96 0.74 0.93
C ASP A 38 -16.83 -0.79 1.14
N GLU A 39 -15.72 -1.37 0.67
CA GLU A 39 -15.49 -2.82 0.66
C GLU A 39 -14.46 -3.30 1.70
N LEU A 40 -13.90 -2.41 2.55
CA LEU A 40 -12.90 -2.76 3.56
C LEU A 40 -13.35 -3.93 4.44
N ASP A 41 -14.60 -3.91 4.91
CA ASP A 41 -15.17 -4.94 5.79
C ASP A 41 -15.54 -6.22 5.03
N ARG A 42 -15.44 -6.23 3.69
CA ARG A 42 -15.76 -7.35 2.80
C ARG A 42 -14.52 -8.03 2.21
N LEU A 43 -13.32 -7.53 2.50
CA LEU A 43 -12.07 -8.15 2.09
C LEU A 43 -11.95 -9.57 2.67
N PRO A 44 -11.69 -10.60 1.84
CA PRO A 44 -11.51 -11.96 2.33
C PRO A 44 -10.34 -12.12 3.30
N GLY A 45 -10.62 -12.56 4.52
CA GLY A 45 -9.58 -12.86 5.49
C GLY A 45 -10.14 -13.08 6.88
N ASP A 46 -9.24 -13.15 7.86
CA ASP A 46 -9.57 -13.27 9.27
C ASP A 46 -9.06 -12.04 10.04
N SER A 47 -9.05 -12.10 11.37
CA SER A 47 -8.58 -11.01 12.24
C SER A 47 -7.10 -10.66 12.04
N ARG A 48 -6.34 -11.47 11.31
CA ARG A 48 -4.92 -11.29 11.01
C ARG A 48 -4.69 -10.69 9.61
N THR A 49 -5.74 -10.28 8.91
CA THR A 49 -5.64 -9.68 7.57
C THR A 49 -4.70 -8.48 7.58
N GLN A 50 -3.67 -8.53 6.75
CA GLN A 50 -2.72 -7.45 6.57
C GLN A 50 -3.06 -6.64 5.32
N ILE A 51 -2.87 -5.33 5.42
CA ILE A 51 -3.08 -4.38 4.32
C ILE A 51 -1.90 -3.39 4.25
N GLY A 52 -1.54 -2.99 3.03
CA GLY A 52 -0.53 -1.98 2.78
C GLY A 52 -0.74 -1.29 1.44
N PHE A 53 -0.07 -0.15 1.29
CA PHE A 53 -0.21 0.72 0.13
C PHE A 53 1.15 1.20 -0.36
N ILE A 54 1.29 1.24 -1.68
CA ILE A 54 2.37 1.89 -2.40
C ILE A 54 1.71 2.76 -3.46
N THR A 55 2.19 3.98 -3.65
CA THR A 55 1.89 4.73 -4.88
C THR A 55 3.18 5.02 -5.62
N PHE A 56 3.11 5.22 -6.93
CA PHE A 56 4.30 5.48 -7.73
C PHE A 56 4.05 6.43 -8.90
N ASP A 57 5.05 7.26 -9.18
CA ASP A 57 5.16 8.11 -10.37
C ASP A 57 6.61 8.08 -10.90
N ASP A 58 7.41 9.15 -10.81
CA ASP A 58 8.87 9.03 -10.99
C ASP A 58 9.59 8.51 -9.73
N SER A 59 8.88 8.47 -8.60
CA SER A 59 9.36 8.00 -7.30
C SER A 59 8.41 6.94 -6.73
N VAL A 60 8.89 6.15 -5.76
CA VAL A 60 8.06 5.18 -5.03
C VAL A 60 7.67 5.77 -3.69
N HIS A 61 6.39 5.75 -3.37
CA HIS A 61 5.85 6.26 -2.10
C HIS A 61 5.31 5.10 -1.25
N PHE A 62 5.81 5.00 -0.04
CA PHE A 62 5.35 4.07 0.98
C PHE A 62 4.50 4.80 2.02
N TYR A 63 3.57 4.11 2.66
CA TYR A 63 2.70 4.68 3.69
C TYR A 63 2.88 3.93 5.00
N ASP A 64 3.41 4.62 5.99
CA ASP A 64 3.48 4.14 7.36
C ASP A 64 2.12 4.38 8.04
N LEU A 65 1.52 3.27 8.47
CA LEU A 65 0.21 3.16 9.11
C LEU A 65 0.34 2.54 10.51
N SER A 66 1.51 2.63 11.14
CA SER A 66 1.76 2.07 12.47
C SER A 66 0.74 2.57 13.51
N GLU A 67 0.35 1.68 14.42
CA GLU A 67 -0.52 2.02 15.55
C GLU A 67 0.08 3.20 16.37
N GLY A 68 -0.78 4.14 16.77
CA GLY A 68 -0.38 5.32 17.53
C GLY A 68 -0.06 6.56 16.69
N LEU A 69 0.01 6.44 15.36
CA LEU A 69 -0.03 7.61 14.48
C LEU A 69 -1.43 8.24 14.49
N THR A 70 -1.49 9.57 14.41
CA THR A 70 -2.75 10.31 14.26
C THR A 70 -3.13 10.55 12.81
N GLN A 71 -2.21 10.31 11.88
CA GLN A 71 -2.40 10.45 10.44
C GLN A 71 -1.39 9.56 9.69
N PRO A 72 -1.71 9.07 8.49
CA PRO A 72 -0.78 8.31 7.66
C PRO A 72 0.48 9.13 7.33
N ARG A 73 1.64 8.48 7.32
CA ARG A 73 2.91 9.13 6.95
C ARG A 73 3.44 8.59 5.63
N MET A 74 3.48 9.45 4.61
CA MET A 74 4.09 9.13 3.31
C MET A 74 5.63 9.20 3.40
N MET A 75 6.31 8.20 2.86
CA MET A 75 7.77 8.12 2.73
C MET A 75 8.15 7.96 1.27
N VAL A 76 8.92 8.90 0.73
CA VAL A 76 9.26 8.97 -0.70
C VAL A 76 10.66 8.43 -0.94
N VAL A 77 10.78 7.49 -1.88
CA VAL A 77 12.05 6.93 -2.37
C VAL A 77 12.20 7.30 -3.85
N GLY A 78 13.09 8.25 -4.13
CA GLY A 78 13.37 8.72 -5.49
C GLY A 78 14.45 7.91 -6.23
N ASP A 79 15.22 7.07 -5.51
CA ASP A 79 16.18 6.17 -6.15
C ASP A 79 15.45 4.91 -6.64
N VAL A 80 15.10 4.93 -7.93
CA VAL A 80 14.35 3.85 -8.59
C VAL A 80 15.24 2.70 -9.07
N ASP A 81 16.56 2.91 -9.13
CA ASP A 81 17.52 1.88 -9.52
C ASP A 81 17.83 0.94 -8.35
N ASP A 82 17.74 1.44 -7.11
CA ASP A 82 17.99 0.67 -5.89
C ASP A 82 16.90 0.90 -4.81
N VAL A 83 15.66 0.55 -5.14
CA VAL A 83 14.51 0.77 -4.26
C VAL A 83 14.49 -0.19 -3.07
N PHE A 84 14.41 0.36 -1.86
CA PHE A 84 14.17 -0.40 -0.64
C PHE A 84 13.05 0.21 0.20
N PRO A 85 12.24 -0.62 0.87
CA PRO A 85 11.32 -0.12 1.88
C PRO A 85 12.11 0.53 3.02
N PRO A 86 11.78 1.76 3.44
CA PRO A 86 12.53 2.48 4.47
C PRO A 86 12.46 1.82 5.86
N SER A 87 11.38 1.11 6.16
CA SER A 87 11.18 0.28 7.35
C SER A 87 10.08 -0.74 7.03
N PRO A 88 10.22 -2.05 7.34
CA PRO A 88 9.13 -3.00 7.17
C PRO A 88 7.98 -2.74 8.15
N ASP A 89 8.31 -2.26 9.36
CA ASP A 89 7.34 -1.91 10.39
C ASP A 89 6.42 -0.78 9.89
N GLY A 90 5.12 -0.99 9.99
CA GLY A 90 4.09 0.00 9.63
C GLY A 90 3.69 0.04 8.16
N LEU A 91 4.35 -0.71 7.26
CA LEU A 91 4.02 -0.72 5.82
C LEU A 91 3.00 -1.79 5.44
N LEU A 92 2.99 -2.91 6.18
CA LEU A 92 1.97 -3.96 6.12
C LEU A 92 1.39 -4.12 7.51
N VAL A 93 0.22 -3.52 7.73
CA VAL A 93 -0.40 -3.42 9.05
C VAL A 93 -1.62 -4.32 9.15
N ASN A 94 -2.01 -4.69 10.37
CA ASN A 94 -3.27 -5.37 10.60
C ASN A 94 -4.42 -4.40 10.26
N LEU A 95 -5.31 -4.81 9.36
CA LEU A 95 -6.43 -3.99 8.90
C LEU A 95 -7.37 -3.58 10.05
N ASN A 96 -7.58 -4.44 11.05
CA ASN A 96 -8.48 -4.13 12.16
C ASN A 96 -7.86 -3.13 13.14
N GLU A 97 -6.56 -3.23 13.37
CA GLU A 97 -5.83 -2.36 14.31
C GLU A 97 -5.58 -0.97 13.72
N SER A 98 -5.31 -0.90 12.41
CA SER A 98 -4.97 0.35 11.72
C SER A 98 -6.12 0.90 10.85
N ARG A 99 -7.37 0.51 11.13
CA ARG A 99 -8.54 0.81 10.30
C ARG A 99 -8.72 2.31 10.07
N ASP A 100 -8.64 3.12 11.13
CA ASP A 100 -8.84 4.57 11.03
C ASP A 100 -7.77 5.21 10.14
N LEU A 101 -6.50 4.81 10.28
CA LEU A 101 -5.40 5.28 9.43
C LEU A 101 -5.56 4.85 7.97
N VAL A 102 -6.04 3.63 7.72
CA VAL A 102 -6.35 3.16 6.35
C VAL A 102 -7.46 4.01 5.73
N GLN A 103 -8.51 4.33 6.48
CA GLN A 103 -9.59 5.19 5.99
C GLN A 103 -9.14 6.62 5.72
N ASP A 104 -8.33 7.18 6.60
CA ASP A 104 -7.72 8.49 6.42
C ASP A 104 -6.83 8.53 5.18
N LEU A 105 -6.03 7.48 4.95
CA LEU A 105 -5.19 7.37 3.77
C LEU A 105 -6.02 7.37 2.49
N LEU A 106 -7.03 6.50 2.41
CA LEU A 106 -7.89 6.38 1.22
C LEU A 106 -8.67 7.67 0.93
N THR A 107 -9.07 8.40 1.98
CA THR A 107 -9.74 9.70 1.83
C THR A 107 -8.80 10.78 1.29
N GLN A 108 -7.53 10.76 1.71
CA GLN A 108 -6.55 11.81 1.37
C GLN A 108 -5.81 11.55 0.05
N LEU A 109 -5.62 10.29 -0.35
CA LEU A 109 -4.86 9.91 -1.54
C LEU A 109 -5.26 10.66 -2.81
N PRO A 110 -6.55 10.74 -3.20
CA PRO A 110 -6.95 11.46 -4.40
C PRO A 110 -6.60 12.95 -4.34
N GLU A 111 -6.72 13.57 -3.18
CA GLU A 111 -6.47 15.01 -2.97
C GLU A 111 -4.96 15.32 -3.01
N TRP A 112 -4.12 14.45 -2.44
CA TRP A 112 -2.66 14.61 -2.48
C TRP A 112 -2.11 14.62 -3.91
N PHE A 113 -2.71 13.83 -4.81
CA PHE A 113 -2.23 13.69 -6.18
C PHE A 113 -3.07 14.44 -7.22
N ALA A 114 -4.16 15.13 -6.83
CA ALA A 114 -5.04 15.86 -7.74
C ALA A 114 -4.30 16.89 -8.63
N GLY A 115 -3.22 17.48 -8.11
CA GLY A 115 -2.35 18.42 -8.82
C GLY A 115 -1.08 17.81 -9.41
N ASN A 116 -0.93 16.47 -9.42
CA ASN A 116 0.32 15.86 -9.87
C ASN A 116 0.52 16.06 -11.38
N HIS A 117 1.64 16.67 -11.74
CA HIS A 117 2.05 16.91 -13.13
C HIS A 117 3.10 15.93 -13.63
N ASN A 118 3.49 14.96 -12.80
CA ASN A 118 4.49 13.96 -13.14
C ASN A 118 3.98 13.02 -14.23
N THR A 119 4.68 12.96 -15.37
CA THR A 119 4.29 12.12 -16.51
C THR A 119 4.99 10.77 -16.52
N ARG A 120 5.84 10.48 -15.53
CA ARG A 120 6.62 9.23 -15.44
C ARG A 120 5.92 8.23 -14.52
N SER A 121 6.24 6.96 -14.74
CA SER A 121 5.73 5.84 -13.97
C SER A 121 6.86 4.82 -13.78
N CYS A 122 7.29 4.61 -12.54
CA CYS A 122 8.38 3.73 -12.13
C CYS A 122 7.85 2.37 -11.66
N LEU A 123 6.84 1.84 -12.38
CA LEU A 123 6.17 0.57 -12.06
C LEU A 123 7.15 -0.57 -11.76
N GLY A 124 8.27 -0.67 -12.50
CA GLY A 124 9.30 -1.69 -12.26
C GLY A 124 9.88 -1.62 -10.84
N ALA A 125 10.27 -0.42 -10.39
CA ALA A 125 10.78 -0.20 -9.04
C ALA A 125 9.69 -0.44 -7.99
N ALA A 126 8.47 0.05 -8.22
CA ALA A 126 7.34 -0.16 -7.31
C ALA A 126 7.04 -1.66 -7.10
N LEU A 127 7.09 -2.47 -8.16
CA LEU A 127 6.88 -3.92 -8.08
C LEU A 127 8.04 -4.64 -7.37
N GLN A 128 9.29 -4.19 -7.56
CA GLN A 128 10.43 -4.73 -6.82
C GLN A 128 10.31 -4.44 -5.32
N ALA A 129 9.92 -3.22 -4.95
CA ALA A 129 9.63 -2.84 -3.57
C ALA A 129 8.49 -3.66 -2.97
N ALA A 130 7.39 -3.82 -3.72
CA ALA A 130 6.24 -4.62 -3.30
C ALA A 130 6.63 -6.09 -3.06
N TYR A 131 7.44 -6.67 -3.95
CA TYR A 131 7.98 -8.01 -3.78
C TYR A 131 8.83 -8.14 -2.50
N LYS A 132 9.74 -7.18 -2.26
CA LYS A 132 10.59 -7.16 -1.06
C LYS A 132 9.73 -7.10 0.23
N LEU A 133 8.66 -6.31 0.24
CA LEU A 133 7.74 -6.22 1.38
C LEU A 133 6.99 -7.53 1.65
N VAL A 134 6.38 -8.12 0.62
CA VAL A 134 5.55 -9.33 0.80
C VAL A 134 6.40 -10.58 1.07
N VAL A 135 7.62 -10.65 0.53
CA VAL A 135 8.54 -11.76 0.81
C VAL A 135 9.22 -11.59 2.17
N GLY A 136 9.56 -10.37 2.59
CA GLY A 136 10.13 -10.11 3.91
C GLY A 136 9.25 -10.61 5.05
N VAL A 137 7.92 -10.48 4.91
CA VAL A 137 6.92 -11.04 5.86
C VAL A 137 6.97 -12.57 5.99
N LYS A 138 7.65 -13.29 5.09
CA LYS A 138 7.75 -14.77 5.16
C LYS A 138 8.92 -15.27 6.00
N GLU A 139 9.86 -14.40 6.39
CA GLU A 139 11.08 -14.80 7.11
C GLU A 139 11.04 -14.51 8.62
N GLU A 140 9.94 -13.96 9.13
CA GLU A 140 9.61 -13.85 10.57
C GLU A 140 8.55 -14.88 10.98
#